data_AF-A0A812UFZ0-F1
#
_entry.id   AF-A0A812UFZ0-F1
#
_cell.length_a   1.000
_cell.length_b   1.000
_cell.length_c   1.000
_cell.angle_alpha   90.00
_cell.angle_beta   90.00
_cell.angle_gamma   90.00
#
_symmetry.space_group_name_H-M   'P 1'
#
loop_
_entity.id
_entity.type
_entity.pdbx_description
1 polymer ?
#
loop_
_entity_poly.entity_id
_entity_poly.type
_entity_poly.pdbx_seq_one_letter_code
_entity_poly.pdbx_strand_id
1 'polypeptide(L)'
;ELYALSCPTTRIASFWSHSWHGPTWFKILTLFAVKNGMAAAALSTTSAVLMGILYSAGALPDFFGQLGWCSFVAAVTYSCTFVLWQSRQPVFVDRICIPTYDETIKGEALISLGAFLKCADSMLVLWDPSFMDRLWCMFEIGAFLHSRKRGRKPLLTIRPTVLGPMVVAIVAELVLINAIVTFSWRWIGALQEFYLAVLAVCSVPMVPLIHVSRGYCRKIEKLQEEMAHFNIENLTSYCCTV
;
A
#
# COMPACT_ATOMS: atom_id res chain seq x y z
N GLU A 1 -13.42 18.38 -11.10
CA GLU A 1 -13.11 19.04 -9.81
C GLU A 1 -12.74 18.01 -8.74
N LEU A 2 -11.45 17.70 -8.54
CA LEU A 2 -11.05 16.86 -7.38
C LEU A 2 -11.06 17.65 -6.07
N TYR A 3 -10.88 18.97 -6.16
CA TYR A 3 -10.90 19.88 -5.01
C TYR A 3 -12.23 19.87 -4.23
N ALA A 4 -13.35 19.59 -4.91
CA ALA A 4 -14.67 19.42 -4.28
C ALA A 4 -14.73 18.23 -3.30
N LEU A 5 -13.77 17.30 -3.35
CA LEU A 5 -13.65 16.19 -2.40
C LEU A 5 -12.86 16.58 -1.13
N SER A 6 -12.24 17.77 -1.12
CA SER A 6 -11.54 18.30 0.05
C SER A 6 -12.50 18.97 1.03
N CYS A 7 -12.06 19.14 2.28
CA CYS A 7 -12.81 19.86 3.29
C CYS A 7 -11.89 20.74 4.16
N PRO A 8 -12.39 21.90 4.65
CA PRO A 8 -11.65 22.70 5.61
C PRO A 8 -11.39 21.92 6.90
N THR A 9 -10.16 21.95 7.40
CA THR A 9 -9.79 21.31 8.66
C THR A 9 -8.68 22.08 9.37
N THR A 10 -8.69 22.06 10.69
CA THR A 10 -7.61 22.61 11.52
C THR A 10 -6.47 21.61 11.77
N ARG A 11 -6.73 20.31 11.51
CA ARG A 11 -5.76 19.22 11.70
C ARG A 11 -5.81 18.22 10.56
N ILE A 12 -4.64 17.74 10.15
CA ILE A 12 -4.50 16.74 9.08
C ILE A 12 -4.13 15.41 9.74
N ALA A 13 -4.95 14.38 9.57
CA ALA A 13 -4.66 13.09 10.22
C ALA A 13 -3.43 12.39 9.59
N SER A 14 -3.26 12.52 8.28
CA SER A 14 -2.07 12.04 7.57
C SER A 14 -1.74 12.91 6.36
N PHE A 15 -0.50 13.36 6.26
CA PHE A 15 0.03 14.01 5.07
C PHE A 15 0.67 12.98 4.16
N TRP A 16 0.27 12.92 2.90
CA TRP A 16 0.83 11.97 1.94
C TRP A 16 1.82 12.67 1.01
N SER A 17 3.09 12.30 1.14
CA SER A 17 4.17 12.78 0.28
C SER A 17 4.56 11.69 -0.72
N HIS A 18 4.79 12.09 -1.96
CA HIS A 18 5.19 11.19 -3.04
C HIS A 18 5.92 11.96 -4.13
N SER A 19 6.77 11.28 -4.91
CA SER A 19 7.26 11.87 -6.15
C SER A 19 6.14 11.84 -7.19
N TRP A 20 6.14 12.75 -8.15
CA TRP A 20 5.22 12.67 -9.29
C TRP A 20 5.69 11.71 -10.39
N HIS A 21 6.89 11.14 -10.24
CA HIS A 21 7.49 10.23 -11.20
C HIS A 21 7.12 8.77 -10.91
N GLY A 22 7.25 7.92 -11.92
CA GLY A 22 6.87 6.53 -11.84
C GLY A 22 5.36 6.28 -11.92
N PRO A 23 4.96 5.00 -12.04
CA PRO A 23 3.58 4.61 -12.31
C PRO A 23 2.64 4.94 -11.13
N THR A 24 1.58 5.72 -11.40
CA THR A 24 0.57 6.10 -10.40
C THR A 24 -0.13 4.89 -9.79
N TRP A 25 -0.34 3.82 -10.56
CA TRP A 25 -1.02 2.63 -10.07
C TRP A 25 -0.24 1.88 -8.99
N PHE A 26 1.11 1.93 -9.01
CA PHE A 26 1.93 1.36 -7.92
C PHE A 26 1.63 2.07 -6.59
N LYS A 27 1.54 3.41 -6.63
CA LYS A 27 1.19 4.24 -5.47
C LYS A 27 -0.19 3.90 -4.95
N ILE A 28 -1.18 3.80 -5.84
CA ILE A 28 -2.57 3.42 -5.49
C ILE A 28 -2.61 2.03 -4.85
N LEU A 29 -1.95 1.02 -5.43
CA LEU A 29 -1.91 -0.31 -4.85
C LEU A 29 -1.20 -0.34 -3.49
N THR A 30 -0.12 0.42 -3.33
CA THR A 30 0.55 0.55 -2.02
C THR A 30 -0.39 1.20 -1.01
N LEU A 31 -1.17 2.21 -1.42
CA LEU A 31 -2.18 2.82 -0.55
C LEU A 31 -3.26 1.80 -0.15
N PHE A 32 -3.77 0.97 -1.05
CA PHE A 32 -4.68 -0.12 -0.68
C PHE A 32 -4.03 -1.10 0.29
N ALA A 33 -2.80 -1.53 0.05
CA ALA A 33 -2.08 -2.41 0.96
C ALA A 33 -1.93 -1.80 2.36
N VAL A 34 -1.61 -0.51 2.45
CA VAL A 34 -1.41 0.20 3.73
C VAL A 34 -2.74 0.50 4.44
N LYS A 35 -3.78 0.90 3.70
CA LYS A 35 -5.04 1.40 4.27
C LYS A 35 -6.11 0.33 4.46
N ASN A 36 -6.15 -0.66 3.57
CA ASN A 36 -7.19 -1.68 3.54
C ASN A 36 -6.66 -3.06 3.98
N GLY A 37 -5.35 -3.30 3.89
CA GLY A 37 -4.74 -4.61 4.16
C GLY A 37 -5.09 -5.21 5.53
N MET A 38 -5.07 -4.41 6.60
CA MET A 38 -5.42 -4.88 7.95
C MET A 38 -6.90 -5.27 8.07
N ALA A 39 -7.80 -4.47 7.50
CA ALA A 39 -9.23 -4.79 7.50
C ALA A 39 -9.50 -6.06 6.68
N ALA A 40 -8.86 -6.18 5.51
CA ALA A 40 -8.97 -7.36 4.66
C ALA A 40 -8.46 -8.62 5.37
N ALA A 41 -7.31 -8.56 6.05
CA ALA A 41 -6.78 -9.67 6.83
C ALA A 41 -7.71 -10.05 7.99
N ALA A 42 -8.23 -9.08 8.74
CA ALA A 42 -9.12 -9.32 9.87
C ALA A 42 -10.44 -9.98 9.41
N LEU A 43 -11.12 -9.39 8.43
CA LEU A 43 -12.40 -9.92 7.93
C LEU A 43 -12.24 -11.27 7.24
N SER A 44 -11.18 -11.47 6.46
CA SER A 44 -10.85 -12.77 5.89
C SER A 44 -10.61 -13.83 6.96
N THR A 45 -9.88 -13.50 8.02
CA THR A 45 -9.58 -14.44 9.12
C THR A 45 -10.86 -14.78 9.89
N THR A 46 -11.68 -13.79 10.23
CA THR A 46 -12.98 -14.02 10.87
C THR A 46 -13.89 -14.87 9.99
N SER A 47 -13.92 -14.60 8.68
CA SER A 47 -14.67 -15.39 7.70
C SER A 47 -14.18 -16.84 7.68
N ALA A 48 -12.86 -17.08 7.63
CA ALA A 48 -12.30 -18.43 7.61
C ALA A 48 -12.67 -19.23 8.88
N VAL A 49 -12.53 -18.62 10.05
CA VAL A 49 -12.86 -19.24 11.34
C VAL A 49 -14.35 -19.55 11.44
N LEU A 50 -15.20 -18.59 11.09
CA LEU A 50 -16.66 -18.77 11.12
C LEU A 50 -17.10 -19.90 10.17
N MET A 51 -16.58 -19.90 8.95
CA MET A 51 -16.89 -20.94 7.96
C MET A 51 -16.41 -22.32 8.44
N GLY A 52 -15.22 -22.40 9.03
CA GLY A 52 -14.70 -23.64 9.62
C GLY A 52 -15.56 -24.19 10.76
N ILE A 53 -16.04 -23.32 11.65
CA ILE A 53 -16.95 -23.69 12.75
C ILE A 53 -18.31 -24.16 12.21
N LEU A 54 -18.89 -23.44 11.26
CA LEU A 54 -20.17 -23.81 10.67
C LEU A 54 -20.10 -25.12 9.87
N TYR A 55 -18.97 -25.37 9.20
CA TYR A 55 -18.71 -26.62 8.51
C TYR A 55 -18.57 -27.78 9.49
N SER A 56 -17.79 -27.63 10.57
CA SER A 56 -17.63 -28.69 11.58
C SER A 56 -18.92 -28.97 12.36
N ALA A 57 -19.79 -27.97 12.51
CA ALA A 57 -21.13 -28.14 13.09
C ALA A 57 -22.13 -28.82 12.14
N GLY A 58 -21.76 -29.12 10.89
CA GLY A 58 -22.65 -29.71 9.88
C GLY A 58 -23.74 -28.76 9.37
N ALA A 59 -23.62 -27.46 9.66
CA ALA A 59 -24.57 -26.44 9.23
C ALA A 59 -24.37 -26.02 7.77
N LEU A 60 -23.18 -26.28 7.20
CA LEU A 60 -22.86 -25.98 5.82
C LEU A 60 -22.82 -27.25 4.96
N PRO A 61 -23.27 -27.17 3.70
CA PRO A 61 -23.21 -28.29 2.77
C PRO A 61 -21.77 -28.62 2.37
N ASP A 62 -21.51 -29.91 2.16
CA ASP A 62 -20.24 -30.38 1.64
C ASP A 62 -20.22 -30.34 0.11
N PHE A 63 -20.10 -29.13 -0.45
CA PHE A 63 -20.09 -28.93 -1.90
C PHE A 63 -18.90 -29.60 -2.59
N PHE A 64 -17.74 -29.68 -1.93
CA PHE A 64 -16.48 -30.07 -2.58
C PHE A 64 -15.74 -31.21 -1.89
N GLY A 65 -16.31 -31.87 -0.88
CA GLY A 65 -15.69 -33.02 -0.20
C GLY A 65 -14.55 -32.64 0.74
N GLN A 66 -14.39 -31.34 1.05
CA GLN A 66 -13.28 -30.81 1.87
C GLN A 66 -13.54 -29.37 2.34
N LEU A 67 -12.83 -28.97 3.40
CA LEU A 67 -12.77 -27.60 3.95
C LEU A 67 -12.27 -26.52 2.97
N GLY A 68 -11.76 -26.90 1.78
CA GLY A 68 -11.16 -25.99 0.80
C GLY A 68 -12.06 -24.82 0.41
N TRP A 69 -13.37 -25.05 0.28
CA TRP A 69 -14.31 -23.99 -0.13
C TRP A 69 -14.55 -22.94 0.96
N CYS A 70 -14.39 -23.29 2.24
CA CYS A 70 -14.40 -22.31 3.34
C CYS A 70 -13.23 -21.34 3.22
N SER A 71 -12.05 -21.86 2.87
CA SER A 71 -10.85 -21.04 2.59
C SER A 71 -11.03 -20.18 1.33
N PHE A 72 -11.75 -20.69 0.31
CA PHE A 72 -12.07 -19.90 -0.88
C PHE A 72 -12.99 -18.71 -0.57
N VAL A 73 -14.02 -18.91 0.27
CA VAL A 73 -14.86 -17.81 0.75
C VAL A 73 -14.02 -16.77 1.51
N ALA A 74 -13.09 -17.22 2.37
CA ALA A 74 -12.18 -16.29 3.05
C ALA A 74 -11.31 -15.49 2.06
N ALA A 75 -10.78 -16.14 1.04
CA ALA A 75 -10.00 -15.50 -0.01
C ALA A 75 -10.82 -14.45 -0.78
N VAL A 76 -12.08 -14.76 -1.12
CA VAL A 76 -13.02 -13.80 -1.73
C VAL A 76 -13.28 -12.63 -0.78
N THR A 77 -13.54 -12.89 0.50
CA THR A 77 -13.72 -11.85 1.53
C THR A 77 -12.49 -10.94 1.62
N TYR A 78 -11.28 -11.50 1.57
CA TYR A 78 -10.05 -10.72 1.51
C TYR A 78 -10.03 -9.79 0.29
N SER A 79 -10.22 -10.34 -0.91
CA SER A 79 -10.16 -9.57 -2.17
C SER A 79 -11.22 -8.47 -2.23
N CYS A 80 -12.46 -8.78 -1.84
CA CYS A 80 -13.55 -7.81 -1.78
C CYS A 80 -13.23 -6.70 -0.77
N THR A 81 -12.77 -7.06 0.44
CA THR A 81 -12.42 -6.06 1.45
C THR A 81 -11.22 -5.22 1.00
N PHE A 82 -10.20 -5.83 0.41
CA PHE A 82 -9.00 -5.11 -0.05
C PHE A 82 -9.35 -3.99 -1.04
N VAL A 83 -10.27 -4.26 -1.97
CA VAL A 83 -10.67 -3.30 -3.01
C VAL A 83 -11.76 -2.33 -2.53
N LEU A 84 -12.76 -2.84 -1.82
CA LEU A 84 -13.98 -2.07 -1.51
C LEU A 84 -13.93 -1.37 -0.15
N TRP A 85 -12.96 -1.68 0.71
CA TRP A 85 -12.85 -1.03 2.01
C TRP A 85 -12.54 0.46 1.85
N GLN A 86 -13.40 1.29 2.43
CA GLN A 86 -13.26 2.74 2.41
C GLN A 86 -12.64 3.23 3.72
N SER A 87 -11.34 3.51 3.71
CA SER A 87 -10.73 4.18 4.85
C SER A 87 -11.27 5.61 5.00
N ARG A 88 -11.91 5.90 6.14
CA ARG A 88 -12.52 7.22 6.43
C ARG A 88 -11.55 8.24 7.04
N GLN A 89 -10.24 7.95 7.03
CA GLN A 89 -9.25 8.88 7.58
C GLN A 89 -9.06 10.06 6.62
N PRO A 90 -9.24 11.32 7.07
CA PRO A 90 -8.95 12.48 6.23
C PRO A 90 -7.44 12.57 5.98
N VAL A 91 -7.06 12.78 4.73
CA VAL A 91 -5.66 12.85 4.31
C VAL A 91 -5.43 14.09 3.48
N PHE A 92 -4.22 14.65 3.58
CA PHE A 92 -3.79 15.73 2.71
C PHE A 92 -3.04 15.14 1.52
N VAL A 93 -3.54 15.45 0.32
CA VAL A 93 -2.89 15.13 -0.96
C VAL A 93 -2.86 16.43 -1.76
N ASP A 94 -1.66 16.91 -2.07
CA ASP A 94 -1.40 18.16 -2.78
C ASP A 94 -2.33 18.41 -3.99
N ARG A 95 -2.44 17.46 -4.92
CA ARG A 95 -3.27 17.61 -6.14
C ARG A 95 -4.78 17.65 -5.88
N ILE A 96 -5.23 17.18 -4.72
CA ILE A 96 -6.65 17.19 -4.34
C ILE A 96 -6.94 18.42 -3.48
N CYS A 97 -6.06 18.75 -2.54
CA CYS A 97 -6.26 19.79 -1.53
C CYS A 97 -5.83 21.18 -1.98
N ILE A 98 -5.05 21.31 -3.06
CA ILE A 98 -4.64 22.60 -3.62
C ILE A 98 -5.32 22.77 -4.99
N PRO A 99 -6.20 23.77 -5.16
CA PRO A 99 -6.87 24.02 -6.43
C PRO A 99 -5.84 24.43 -7.48
N THR A 100 -5.84 23.76 -8.63
CA THR A 100 -4.89 24.00 -9.72
C THR A 100 -5.35 25.07 -10.70
N TYR A 101 -6.63 25.47 -10.64
CA TYR A 101 -7.23 26.47 -11.54
C TYR A 101 -7.04 27.91 -11.05
N ASP A 102 -6.67 28.11 -9.79
CA ASP A 102 -6.48 29.43 -9.17
C ASP A 102 -5.04 29.57 -8.69
N GLU A 103 -4.25 30.35 -9.44
CA GLU A 103 -2.84 30.57 -9.14
C GLU A 103 -2.63 31.37 -7.84
N THR A 104 -3.61 32.17 -7.41
CA THR A 104 -3.51 32.93 -6.14
C THR A 104 -3.62 31.99 -4.95
N ILE A 105 -4.66 31.15 -4.92
CA ILE A 105 -4.86 30.14 -3.86
C ILE A 105 -3.72 29.12 -3.87
N LYS A 106 -3.24 28.72 -5.05
CA LYS A 106 -2.08 27.83 -5.18
C LYS A 106 -0.82 28.47 -4.59
N GLY A 107 -0.57 29.75 -4.85
CA GLY A 107 0.54 30.50 -4.25
C GLY A 107 0.45 30.56 -2.73
N GLU A 108 -0.73 30.92 -2.20
CA GLU A 108 -0.99 30.96 -0.75
C GLU A 108 -0.81 29.58 -0.09
N ALA A 109 -1.29 28.52 -0.74
CA ALA A 109 -1.16 27.15 -0.27
C ALA A 109 0.31 26.68 -0.26
N LEU A 110 1.10 27.05 -1.28
CA LEU A 110 2.53 26.75 -1.33
C LEU A 110 3.30 27.44 -0.20
N ILE A 111 3.02 28.73 0.05
CA ILE A 111 3.60 29.48 1.18
C ILE A 111 3.20 28.85 2.51
N SER A 112 1.97 28.33 2.60
CA SER A 112 1.39 27.69 3.79
C SER A 112 1.77 26.21 3.97
N LEU A 113 2.56 25.62 3.07
CA LEU A 113 2.87 24.18 3.10
C LEU A 113 3.52 23.75 4.42
N GLY A 114 4.43 24.57 4.96
CA GLY A 114 5.04 24.32 6.27
C GLY A 114 4.02 24.29 7.41
N ALA A 115 2.95 25.08 7.33
CA ALA A 115 1.86 25.06 8.28
C ALA A 115 1.02 23.78 8.15
N PHE A 116 0.74 23.31 6.93
CA PHE A 116 0.06 22.02 6.72
C PHE A 116 0.85 20.85 7.33
N LEU A 117 2.16 20.80 7.09
CA LEU A 117 3.04 19.79 7.68
C LEU A 117 3.08 19.87 9.22
N LYS A 118 3.07 21.10 9.77
CA LYS A 118 2.98 21.32 11.23
C LYS A 118 1.65 20.82 11.81
N CYS A 119 0.54 21.02 11.11
CA CYS A 119 -0.79 20.57 11.52
C CYS A 119 -1.06 19.08 11.25
N ALA A 120 -0.15 18.37 10.57
CA ALA A 120 -0.26 16.95 10.31
C ALA A 120 0.15 16.09 11.53
N ASP A 121 -0.64 15.07 11.83
CA ASP A 121 -0.39 14.13 12.94
C ASP A 121 0.62 13.04 12.56
N SER A 122 0.57 12.62 11.30
CA SER A 122 1.43 11.60 10.71
C SER A 122 1.79 11.98 9.28
N MET A 123 2.89 11.43 8.78
CA MET A 123 3.31 11.57 7.39
C MET A 123 3.53 10.19 6.79
N LEU A 124 2.89 9.92 5.66
CA LEU A 124 3.11 8.74 4.83
C LEU A 124 3.90 9.16 3.60
N VAL A 125 5.08 8.58 3.41
CA VAL A 125 5.92 8.79 2.23
C VAL A 125 5.79 7.57 1.33
N LEU A 126 5.23 7.75 0.15
CA LEU A 126 5.24 6.75 -0.92
C LEU A 126 6.56 6.89 -1.69
N TRP A 127 7.51 6.04 -1.32
CA TRP A 127 8.88 6.14 -1.79
C TRP A 127 9.10 5.36 -3.10
N ASP A 128 9.77 6.02 -4.03
CA ASP A 128 10.34 5.46 -5.24
C ASP A 128 11.73 6.08 -5.45
N PRO A 129 12.58 5.52 -6.33
CA PRO A 129 13.96 5.98 -6.49
C PRO A 129 14.11 7.47 -6.79
N SER A 130 13.14 8.10 -7.48
CA SER A 130 13.21 9.52 -7.83
C SER A 130 12.77 10.46 -6.71
N PHE A 131 12.24 9.93 -5.60
CA PHE A 131 11.72 10.74 -4.50
C PHE A 131 12.82 11.59 -3.85
N MET A 132 14.03 11.03 -3.68
CA MET A 132 15.15 11.73 -3.04
C MET A 132 15.75 12.81 -3.94
N ASP A 133 15.62 12.71 -5.26
CA ASP A 133 16.16 13.70 -6.21
C ASP A 133 15.36 15.00 -6.23
N ARG A 134 14.23 15.07 -5.50
CA ARG A 134 13.27 16.17 -5.55
C ARG A 134 13.39 17.04 -4.31
N LEU A 135 13.74 18.30 -4.54
CA LEU A 135 13.87 19.30 -3.49
C LEU A 135 12.59 19.43 -2.64
N TRP A 136 11.42 19.46 -3.28
CA TRP A 136 10.14 19.58 -2.59
C TRP A 136 9.84 18.38 -1.69
N CYS A 137 10.06 17.15 -2.16
CA CYS A 137 9.84 15.94 -1.37
C CYS A 137 10.75 15.91 -0.13
N MET A 138 12.01 16.31 -0.27
CA MET A 138 12.96 16.40 0.85
C MET A 138 12.63 17.55 1.81
N PHE A 139 12.19 18.69 1.28
CA PHE A 139 11.68 19.79 2.07
C PHE A 139 10.49 19.36 2.94
N GLU A 140 9.54 18.60 2.39
CA GLU A 140 8.36 18.12 3.14
C GLU A 140 8.76 17.24 4.34
N ILE A 141 9.68 16.29 4.13
CA ILE A 141 10.20 15.45 5.20
C ILE A 141 10.91 16.31 6.25
N GLY A 142 11.82 17.20 5.81
CA GLY A 142 12.59 18.07 6.70
C GLY A 142 11.69 18.98 7.54
N ALA A 143 10.73 19.66 6.91
CA ALA A 143 9.78 20.54 7.58
C ALA A 143 8.85 19.76 8.53
N PHE A 144 8.38 18.56 8.15
CA PHE A 144 7.59 17.70 9.04
C PHE A 144 8.38 17.34 10.30
N LEU A 145 9.62 16.85 10.14
CA LEU A 145 10.49 16.47 11.26
C LEU A 145 10.85 17.66 12.14
N HIS A 146 11.23 18.80 11.54
CA HIS A 146 11.58 20.02 12.25
C HIS A 146 10.41 20.59 13.06
N SER A 147 9.17 20.45 12.57
CA SER A 147 7.97 20.96 13.25
C SER A 147 7.58 20.18 14.52
N ARG A 148 8.18 19.01 14.79
CA ARG A 148 7.81 18.16 15.94
C ARG A 148 8.43 18.68 17.24
N LYS A 149 7.68 18.58 18.33
CA LYS A 149 8.18 18.90 19.68
C LYS A 149 9.29 17.93 20.10
N ARG A 150 10.34 18.47 20.72
CA ARG A 150 11.46 17.69 21.29
C ARG A 150 10.91 16.62 22.24
N GLY A 151 11.31 15.36 22.04
CA GLY A 151 10.87 14.21 22.84
C GLY A 151 9.66 13.44 22.31
N ARG A 152 8.92 13.94 21.31
CA ARG A 152 7.86 13.17 20.64
C ARG A 152 8.41 12.53 19.37
N LYS A 153 8.36 11.19 19.29
CA LYS A 153 8.77 10.48 18.07
C LYS A 153 7.85 10.90 16.90
N PRO A 154 8.38 11.40 15.77
CA PRO A 154 7.59 11.69 14.59
C PRO A 154 6.92 10.41 14.07
N LEU A 155 5.62 10.47 13.77
CA LEU A 155 4.91 9.40 13.08
C LEU A 155 5.16 9.51 11.56
N LEU A 156 6.40 9.25 11.16
CA LEU A 156 6.83 9.20 9.77
C LEU A 156 6.88 7.74 9.31
N THR A 157 6.07 7.40 8.31
CA THR A 157 6.01 6.06 7.73
C THR A 157 6.45 6.13 6.27
N ILE A 158 7.55 5.46 5.92
CA ILE A 158 8.02 5.36 4.54
C ILE A 158 7.58 4.01 3.99
N ARG A 159 6.96 4.00 2.81
CA ARG A 159 6.46 2.78 2.15
C ARG A 159 6.92 2.72 0.69
N PRO A 160 7.47 1.57 0.25
CA PRO A 160 7.77 1.34 -1.15
C PRO A 160 6.54 1.51 -2.04
N THR A 161 6.68 2.16 -3.19
CA THR A 161 5.65 2.09 -4.23
C THR A 161 5.53 0.68 -4.84
N VAL A 162 6.59 -0.14 -4.81
CA VAL A 162 6.54 -1.53 -5.28
C VAL A 162 5.81 -2.48 -4.31
N LEU A 163 5.57 -2.06 -3.07
CA LEU A 163 4.90 -2.88 -2.05
C LEU A 163 3.50 -3.31 -2.50
N GLY A 164 2.71 -2.39 -3.04
CA GLY A 164 1.36 -2.66 -3.53
C GLY A 164 1.29 -3.77 -4.57
N PRO A 165 1.99 -3.63 -5.71
CA PRO A 165 2.08 -4.68 -6.72
C PRO A 165 2.54 -6.03 -6.17
N MET A 166 3.52 -6.04 -5.25
CA MET A 166 3.98 -7.29 -4.62
C MET A 166 2.89 -7.95 -3.78
N VAL A 167 2.18 -7.17 -2.93
CA VAL A 167 1.07 -7.69 -2.13
C VAL A 167 -0.05 -8.23 -3.03
N VAL A 168 -0.42 -7.51 -4.09
CA VAL A 168 -1.46 -7.96 -5.02
C VAL A 168 -1.04 -9.25 -5.75
N ALA A 169 0.21 -9.35 -6.20
CA ALA A 169 0.72 -10.55 -6.85
C ALA A 169 0.71 -11.76 -5.91
N ILE A 170 1.18 -11.60 -4.67
CA ILE A 170 1.17 -12.66 -3.65
C ILE A 170 -0.27 -13.11 -3.36
N VAL A 171 -1.19 -12.16 -3.17
CA VAL A 171 -2.60 -12.48 -2.90
C VAL A 171 -3.24 -13.18 -4.08
N ALA A 172 -3.01 -12.71 -5.32
CA ALA A 172 -3.56 -13.33 -6.52
C ALA A 172 -3.08 -14.77 -6.69
N GLU A 173 -1.80 -15.04 -6.41
CA GLU A 173 -1.24 -16.39 -6.42
C GLU A 173 -1.88 -17.29 -5.35
N LEU A 174 -1.99 -16.80 -4.12
CA LEU A 174 -2.64 -17.55 -3.04
C LEU A 174 -4.11 -17.88 -3.35
N VAL A 175 -4.84 -16.93 -3.93
CA VAL A 175 -6.23 -17.13 -4.38
C VAL A 175 -6.28 -18.17 -5.50
N LEU A 176 -5.36 -18.11 -6.46
CA LEU A 176 -5.28 -19.07 -7.56
C LEU A 176 -4.99 -20.49 -7.07
N ILE A 177 -3.97 -20.65 -6.22
CA ILE A 177 -3.63 -21.94 -5.60
C ILE A 177 -4.85 -22.47 -4.83
N ASN A 178 -5.47 -21.61 -4.00
CA ASN A 178 -6.63 -22.01 -3.20
C ASN A 178 -7.82 -22.44 -4.08
N ALA A 179 -8.09 -21.73 -5.17
CA ALA A 179 -9.13 -22.09 -6.13
C ALA A 179 -8.83 -23.44 -6.79
N ILE A 180 -7.61 -23.64 -7.32
CA ILE A 180 -7.21 -24.90 -7.96
C ILE A 180 -7.37 -26.06 -6.98
N VAL A 181 -6.82 -25.95 -5.78
CA VAL A 181 -6.90 -27.00 -4.75
C VAL A 181 -8.35 -27.31 -4.37
N THR A 182 -9.18 -26.28 -4.24
CA THR A 182 -10.59 -26.41 -3.85
C THR A 182 -11.40 -27.13 -4.92
N PHE A 183 -11.30 -26.68 -6.18
CA PHE A 183 -12.14 -27.18 -7.27
C PHE A 183 -11.62 -28.47 -7.89
N SER A 184 -10.30 -28.75 -7.83
CA SER A 184 -9.73 -29.98 -8.39
C SER A 184 -10.00 -31.21 -7.53
N TRP A 185 -10.19 -31.06 -6.22
CA TRP A 185 -10.39 -32.18 -5.28
C TRP A 185 -11.56 -33.08 -5.64
N ARG A 186 -12.66 -32.50 -6.14
CA ARG A 186 -13.82 -33.26 -6.59
C ARG A 186 -13.50 -34.25 -7.71
N TRP A 187 -12.58 -33.89 -8.60
CA TRP A 187 -12.26 -34.65 -9.81
C TRP A 187 -11.04 -35.55 -9.64
N ILE A 188 -10.04 -35.05 -8.91
CA ILE A 188 -8.71 -35.66 -8.80
C ILE A 188 -8.56 -36.39 -7.45
N GLY A 189 -9.40 -36.10 -6.46
CA GLY A 189 -9.30 -36.68 -5.11
C GLY A 189 -8.00 -36.27 -4.42
N ALA A 190 -7.51 -37.10 -3.50
CA ALA A 190 -6.34 -36.82 -2.67
C ALA A 190 -4.99 -37.18 -3.32
N LEU A 191 -4.87 -37.10 -4.66
CA LEU A 191 -3.63 -37.46 -5.37
C LEU A 191 -2.50 -36.47 -5.03
N GLN A 192 -1.60 -36.88 -4.13
CA GLN A 192 -0.53 -36.03 -3.60
C GLN A 192 0.37 -35.44 -4.69
N GLU A 193 0.71 -36.23 -5.71
CA GLU A 193 1.56 -35.79 -6.82
C GLU A 193 0.99 -34.60 -7.57
N PHE A 194 -0.34 -34.56 -7.75
CA PHE A 194 -1.01 -33.42 -8.40
C PHE A 194 -0.85 -32.14 -7.56
N TYR A 195 -1.08 -32.22 -6.25
CA TYR A 195 -0.97 -31.06 -5.37
C TYR A 195 0.46 -30.57 -5.20
N LEU A 196 1.44 -31.48 -5.16
CA LEU A 196 2.86 -31.14 -5.18
C LEU A 196 3.24 -30.44 -6.49
N ALA A 197 2.74 -30.93 -7.63
CA ALA A 197 2.97 -30.28 -8.92
C ALA A 197 2.34 -28.88 -8.99
N VAL A 198 1.11 -28.71 -8.50
CA VAL A 198 0.45 -27.39 -8.42
C VAL A 198 1.26 -26.43 -7.56
N LEU A 199 1.71 -26.87 -6.37
CA LEU A 199 2.54 -26.04 -5.49
C LEU A 199 3.87 -25.66 -6.17
N ALA A 200 4.54 -26.62 -6.82
CA ALA A 200 5.79 -26.39 -7.52
C ALA A 200 5.63 -25.37 -8.65
N VAL A 201 4.63 -25.55 -9.52
CA VAL A 201 4.35 -24.65 -10.65
C VAL A 201 3.96 -23.27 -10.16
N CYS A 202 3.08 -23.18 -9.16
CA CYS A 202 2.66 -21.89 -8.62
C CYS A 202 3.77 -21.18 -7.85
N SER A 203 4.82 -21.86 -7.39
CA SER A 203 5.98 -21.21 -6.77
C SER A 203 6.93 -20.51 -7.75
N VAL A 204 6.86 -20.82 -9.05
CA VAL A 204 7.76 -20.24 -10.07
C VAL A 204 7.61 -18.70 -10.18
N PRO A 205 6.40 -18.12 -10.23
CA PRO A 205 6.18 -16.67 -10.17
C PRO A 205 6.72 -15.96 -8.91
N MET A 206 6.96 -16.67 -7.81
CA MET A 206 7.56 -16.07 -6.61
C MET A 206 9.05 -15.74 -6.82
N VAL A 207 9.74 -16.43 -7.72
CA VAL A 207 11.16 -16.16 -8.01
C VAL A 207 11.39 -14.72 -8.49
N PRO A 208 10.73 -14.21 -9.55
CA PRO A 208 10.88 -12.82 -9.94
C PRO A 208 10.43 -11.83 -8.86
N LEU A 209 9.39 -12.15 -8.08
CA LEU A 209 8.97 -11.31 -6.94
C LEU A 209 10.08 -11.19 -5.88
N ILE A 210 10.76 -12.29 -5.56
CA ILE A 210 11.91 -12.29 -4.66
C ILE A 210 13.05 -11.46 -5.26
N HIS A 211 13.36 -11.60 -6.55
CA HIS A 211 14.40 -10.80 -7.21
C HIS A 211 14.08 -9.30 -7.18
N VAL A 212 12.84 -8.92 -7.45
CA VAL A 212 12.37 -7.52 -7.38
C VAL A 212 12.46 -7.02 -5.94
N SER A 213 12.01 -7.80 -4.96
CA SER A 213 12.09 -7.47 -3.54
C SER A 213 13.52 -7.25 -3.09
N ARG A 214 14.45 -8.14 -3.47
CA ARG A 214 15.88 -8.01 -3.16
C ARG A 214 16.52 -6.82 -3.86
N GLY A 215 16.19 -6.58 -5.13
CA GLY A 215 16.62 -5.39 -5.85
C GLY A 215 16.13 -4.12 -5.16
N TYR A 216 14.93 -4.15 -4.62
CA TYR A 216 14.35 -3.04 -3.88
C TYR A 216 15.01 -2.83 -2.50
N CYS A 217 15.26 -3.88 -1.71
CA CYS A 217 15.98 -3.77 -0.44
C CYS A 217 17.36 -3.14 -0.64
N ARG A 218 18.10 -3.54 -1.68
CA ARG A 218 19.38 -2.92 -2.04
C ARG A 218 19.26 -1.43 -2.36
N LYS A 219 18.15 -1.01 -2.98
CA LYS A 219 17.89 0.43 -3.22
C LYS A 219 17.58 1.18 -1.93
N ILE A 220 16.92 0.55 -0.95
CA ILE A 220 16.75 1.15 0.39
C ILE A 220 18.10 1.32 1.07
N GLU A 221 18.95 0.29 1.08
CA GLU A 221 20.28 0.35 1.68
C GLU A 221 21.10 1.48 1.06
N LYS A 222 21.14 1.53 -0.29
CA LYS A 222 21.78 2.62 -1.02
C LYS A 222 21.20 3.98 -0.65
N LEU A 223 19.88 4.09 -0.50
CA LEU A 223 19.24 5.33 -0.06
C LEU A 223 19.67 5.73 1.35
N GLN A 224 19.80 4.80 2.28
CA GLN A 224 20.26 5.13 3.64
C GLN A 224 21.68 5.72 3.60
N GLU A 225 22.54 5.19 2.74
CA GLU A 225 23.88 5.74 2.48
C GLU A 225 23.80 7.13 1.82
N GLU A 226 23.00 7.30 0.77
CA GLU A 226 22.81 8.58 0.09
C GLU A 226 22.21 9.65 1.02
N MET A 227 21.29 9.29 1.90
CA MET A 227 20.73 10.19 2.92
C MET A 227 21.78 10.59 3.96
N ALA A 228 22.72 9.72 4.30
CA ALA A 228 23.81 10.05 5.22
C ALA A 228 24.79 11.07 4.63
N HIS A 229 24.93 11.08 3.30
CA HIS A 229 25.76 12.01 2.53
C HIS A 229 24.94 13.06 1.76
N PHE A 230 23.72 13.30 2.20
CA PHE A 230 22.79 14.20 1.52
C PHE A 230 23.35 15.62 1.41
N ASN A 231 23.39 16.16 0.19
CA ASN A 231 23.68 17.56 -0.08
C ASN A 231 22.50 18.18 -0.86
N ILE A 232 22.04 19.34 -0.39
CA ILE A 232 20.95 20.10 -1.01
C ILE A 232 21.28 20.56 -2.44
N GLU A 233 22.56 20.76 -2.75
CA GLU A 233 23.04 21.20 -4.07
C GLU A 233 22.79 20.16 -5.17
N ASN A 234 22.64 18.88 -4.81
CA ASN A 234 22.42 17.80 -5.77
C ASN A 234 20.93 17.58 -6.09
N LEU A 235 20.03 18.39 -5.51
CA LEU A 235 18.58 18.22 -5.68
C LEU A 235 18.04 18.96 -6.90
N THR A 236 17.12 18.31 -7.59
CA THR A 236 16.39 18.92 -8.70
C THR A 236 15.13 19.62 -8.20
N SER A 237 14.91 20.84 -8.69
CA SER A 237 13.63 21.55 -8.55
C SER A 237 12.99 21.73 -9.92
N TYR A 238 11.67 21.92 -9.98
CA TYR A 238 10.97 22.22 -11.23
C TYR A 238 11.57 23.46 -11.91
N CYS A 239 11.98 24.47 -11.13
CA CYS A 239 12.66 25.67 -11.60
C CYS A 239 14.01 25.42 -12.28
N CYS A 240 14.62 24.25 -12.11
CA CYS A 240 15.92 23.87 -12.69
C CYS A 240 15.80 22.87 -13.86
N THR A 241 14.57 22.49 -14.25
CA THR A 241 14.29 21.48 -15.29
C THR A 241 13.39 22.01 -16.42
N VAL A 242 13.10 23.32 -16.40
CA VAL A 242 12.44 24.08 -17.47
C VAL A 242 13.45 25.01 -18.12
#